data_AF-A0A921MJI2-F1
#
_entry.id   AF-A0A921MJI2-F1
#
_cell.length_a   1.000
_cell.length_b   1.000
_cell.length_c   1.000
_cell.angle_alpha   90.00
_cell.angle_beta   90.00
_cell.angle_gamma   90.00
#
_symmetry.space_group_name_H-M   'P 1'
#
loop_
_entity.id
_entity.type
_entity.pdbx_description
1 polymer ?
#
loop_
_entity_poly.entity_id
_entity_poly.type
_entity_poly.pdbx_seq_one_letter_code
_entity_poly.pdbx_strand_id
1 'polypeptide(L)'
;MRYNAQQRAYSQALRSSEMAEASAAAHERAFLEARGATDRRGLPARRLWQVEDDATFDALEAEYQADSEAVELQGAEMAARAALIKAEKALVAWALSIVPAGVRATLAPAAETNRATRKKIIDLAMRLDASTVSRRVV
;
A
#
# COMPACT_ATOMS: atom_id res chain seq x y z
N MET A 1 21.61 12.52 5.37
CA MET A 1 20.98 11.35 4.74
C MET A 1 20.51 11.70 3.33
N ARG A 2 21.14 11.15 2.30
CA ARG A 2 20.78 11.39 0.90
C ARG A 2 20.07 10.17 0.32
N TYR A 3 18.86 10.36 -0.18
CA TYR A 3 18.11 9.30 -0.86
C TYR A 3 18.50 9.17 -2.34
N ASN A 4 18.66 7.94 -2.79
CA ASN A 4 18.75 7.61 -4.21
C ASN A 4 17.36 7.67 -4.89
N ALA A 5 17.30 7.28 -6.16
CA ALA A 5 16.06 7.27 -6.93
C ALA A 5 15.04 6.26 -6.39
N GLN A 6 15.48 5.06 -5.98
CA GLN A 6 14.63 3.98 -5.50
C GLN A 6 13.97 4.31 -4.15
N GLN A 7 14.73 4.86 -3.20
CA GLN A 7 14.22 5.32 -1.90
C GLN A 7 13.22 6.47 -2.05
N ARG A 8 13.50 7.41 -2.96
CA ARG A 8 12.56 8.51 -3.29
C ARG A 8 11.28 7.99 -3.94
N ALA A 9 11.39 7.10 -4.92
CA ALA A 9 10.25 6.50 -5.59
C ALA A 9 9.35 5.72 -4.62
N TYR A 10 9.95 4.93 -3.72
CA TYR A 10 9.21 4.24 -2.66
C TYR A 10 8.50 5.22 -1.73
N SER A 11 9.19 6.25 -1.24
CA SER A 11 8.61 7.25 -0.32
C SER A 11 7.47 8.04 -0.97
N GLN A 12 7.56 8.30 -2.27
CA GLN A 12 6.48 8.94 -3.02
C GLN A 12 5.30 7.99 -3.19
N ALA A 13 5.53 6.77 -3.66
CA ALA A 13 4.49 5.78 -3.89
C ALA A 13 3.76 5.39 -2.59
N LEU A 14 4.48 5.31 -1.46
CA LEU A 14 3.89 5.03 -0.16
C LEU A 14 2.89 6.12 0.22
N ARG A 15 3.30 7.39 0.18
CA ARG A 15 2.43 8.52 0.49
C ARG A 15 1.22 8.58 -0.45
N SER A 16 1.44 8.36 -1.75
CA SER A 16 0.34 8.34 -2.72
C SER A 16 -0.66 7.21 -2.44
N SER A 17 -0.18 6.02 -2.06
CA SER A 17 -1.04 4.90 -1.67
C SER A 17 -1.84 5.21 -0.42
N GLU A 18 -1.20 5.75 0.63
CA GLU A 18 -1.86 6.12 1.88
C GLU A 18 -2.93 7.21 1.67
N MET A 19 -2.64 8.21 0.83
CA MET A 19 -3.60 9.25 0.49
C MET A 19 -4.79 8.73 -0.32
N ALA A 20 -4.54 7.84 -1.29
CA ALA A 20 -5.61 7.25 -2.09
C ALA A 20 -6.53 6.36 -1.23
N GLU A 21 -5.96 5.51 -0.38
CA GLU A 21 -6.71 4.69 0.57
C GLU A 21 -7.53 5.56 1.54
N ALA A 22 -6.94 6.63 2.08
CA ALA A 22 -7.64 7.55 2.96
C ALA A 22 -8.80 8.28 2.26
N SER A 23 -8.64 8.63 0.98
CA SER A 23 -9.68 9.30 0.19
C SER A 23 -10.84 8.35 -0.09
N ALA A 24 -10.55 7.13 -0.57
CA ALA A 24 -11.57 6.09 -0.78
C ALA A 24 -12.31 5.74 0.53
N ALA A 25 -11.58 5.63 1.64
CA ALA A 25 -12.15 5.39 2.96
C ALA A 25 -13.06 6.52 3.46
N ALA A 26 -12.65 7.77 3.23
CA ALA A 26 -13.44 8.93 3.63
C ALA A 26 -14.74 8.99 2.84
N HIS A 27 -14.69 8.71 1.53
CA HIS A 27 -15.86 8.65 0.66
C HIS A 27 -16.84 7.56 1.08
N GLU A 28 -16.36 6.33 1.26
CA GLU A 28 -17.20 5.20 1.70
C GLU A 28 -17.87 5.49 3.05
N ARG A 29 -17.13 6.06 3.99
CA ARG A 29 -17.68 6.45 5.29
C ARG A 29 -18.77 7.51 5.16
N ALA A 30 -18.55 8.55 4.34
CA ALA A 30 -19.54 9.59 4.12
C ALA A 30 -20.81 9.04 3.45
N PHE A 31 -20.64 8.13 2.48
CA PHE A 31 -21.73 7.40 1.82
C PHE A 31 -22.59 6.63 2.84
N LEU A 32 -21.95 5.87 3.74
CA LEU A 32 -22.63 5.07 4.76
C LEU A 32 -23.31 5.94 5.83
N GLU A 33 -22.65 7.00 6.27
CA GLU A 33 -23.20 7.94 7.24
C GLU A 33 -24.46 8.64 6.70
N ALA A 34 -24.44 9.06 5.43
CA ALA A 34 -25.60 9.66 4.77
C ALA A 34 -26.80 8.71 4.66
N ARG A 35 -26.56 7.39 4.72
CA ARG A 35 -27.59 6.34 4.66
C ARG A 35 -27.97 5.79 6.03
N GLY A 36 -27.37 6.30 7.10
CA GLY A 36 -27.60 5.83 8.46
C GLY A 36 -27.19 4.38 8.66
N ALA A 37 -26.24 3.86 7.88
CA ALA A 37 -25.78 2.48 7.99
C ALA A 37 -25.05 2.28 9.33
N THR A 38 -25.35 1.18 10.02
CA THR A 38 -24.77 0.86 11.32
C THR A 38 -24.03 -0.47 11.32
N ASP A 39 -23.02 -0.58 12.19
CA ASP A 39 -22.33 -1.83 12.48
C ASP A 39 -23.17 -2.74 13.41
N ARG A 40 -22.66 -3.95 13.71
CA ARG A 40 -23.28 -4.89 14.66
C ARG A 40 -23.60 -4.29 16.04
N ARG A 41 -22.89 -3.23 16.45
CA ARG A 41 -23.05 -2.57 17.76
C ARG A 41 -24.06 -1.43 17.70
N GLY A 42 -24.66 -1.16 16.54
CA GLY A 42 -25.53 -0.01 16.31
C GLY A 42 -24.78 1.31 16.19
N LEU A 43 -23.46 1.29 15.99
CA LEU A 43 -22.64 2.49 15.75
C LEU A 43 -22.58 2.78 14.25
N PRO A 44 -22.33 4.03 13.81
CA PRO A 44 -22.17 4.34 12.39
C PRO A 44 -21.11 3.48 11.72
N ALA A 45 -21.50 2.78 10.65
CA ALA A 45 -20.60 1.94 9.86
C ALA A 45 -19.58 2.82 9.12
N ARG A 46 -18.31 2.40 9.14
CA ARG A 46 -17.22 3.08 8.43
C ARG A 46 -16.85 2.41 7.12
N ARG A 47 -17.28 1.16 6.94
CA ARG A 47 -17.03 0.31 5.77
C ARG A 47 -18.25 -0.58 5.52
N LEU A 48 -18.52 -0.89 4.26
CA LEU A 48 -19.66 -1.72 3.84
C LEU A 48 -19.67 -3.07 4.56
N TRP A 49 -18.51 -3.73 4.70
CA TRP A 49 -18.37 -5.02 5.40
C TRP A 49 -18.75 -4.98 6.90
N GLN A 50 -18.93 -3.80 7.49
CA GLN A 50 -19.41 -3.67 8.88
C GLN A 50 -20.93 -3.78 8.98
N VAL A 51 -21.65 -3.66 7.87
CA VAL A 51 -23.10 -3.87 7.79
C VAL A 51 -23.35 -5.38 7.80
N GLU A 52 -24.03 -5.85 8.84
CA GLU A 52 -24.23 -7.29 9.10
C GLU A 52 -25.55 -7.82 8.53
N ASP A 53 -26.51 -6.93 8.24
CA ASP A 53 -27.74 -7.33 7.57
C ASP A 53 -27.45 -7.49 6.07
N ASP A 54 -27.48 -8.72 5.58
CA ASP A 54 -27.12 -9.07 4.20
C ASP A 54 -27.94 -8.29 3.17
N ALA A 55 -29.26 -8.12 3.40
CA ALA A 55 -30.12 -7.38 2.47
C ALA A 55 -29.76 -5.88 2.41
N THR A 56 -29.43 -5.30 3.55
CA THR A 56 -28.93 -3.92 3.64
C THR A 56 -27.55 -3.79 3.02
N PHE A 57 -26.65 -4.76 3.25
CA PHE A 57 -25.33 -4.80 2.63
C PHE A 57 -25.45 -4.82 1.10
N ASP A 58 -26.23 -5.75 0.53
CA ASP A 58 -26.37 -5.90 -0.92
C ASP A 58 -26.94 -4.64 -1.57
N ALA A 59 -27.93 -4.01 -0.93
CA ALA A 59 -28.52 -2.76 -1.42
C ALA A 59 -27.50 -1.61 -1.41
N LEU A 60 -26.75 -1.46 -0.31
CA LEU A 60 -25.72 -0.43 -0.17
C LEU A 60 -24.53 -0.67 -1.10
N GLU A 61 -24.11 -1.92 -1.28
CA GLU A 61 -23.03 -2.29 -2.20
C GLU A 61 -23.43 -1.97 -3.64
N ALA A 62 -24.63 -2.36 -4.07
CA ALA A 62 -25.11 -2.06 -5.42
C ALA A 62 -25.18 -0.55 -5.69
N GLU A 63 -25.63 0.25 -4.71
CA GLU A 63 -25.66 1.70 -4.83
C GLU A 63 -24.24 2.31 -4.83
N TYR A 64 -23.35 1.83 -3.97
CA TYR A 64 -21.96 2.31 -3.91
C TYR A 64 -21.18 1.99 -5.18
N GLN A 65 -21.41 0.82 -5.79
CA GLN A 65 -20.82 0.45 -7.08
C GLN A 65 -21.37 1.27 -8.25
N ALA A 66 -22.54 1.88 -8.11
CA ALA A 66 -23.11 2.79 -9.10
C ALA A 66 -22.63 4.24 -8.95
N ASP A 67 -21.96 4.58 -7.84
CA ASP A 67 -21.39 5.90 -7.60
C ASP A 67 -20.10 6.10 -8.41
N SER A 68 -20.12 7.05 -9.33
CA SER A 68 -18.97 7.36 -10.18
C SER A 68 -17.74 7.81 -9.39
N GLU A 69 -17.92 8.56 -8.30
CA GLU A 69 -16.81 9.02 -7.46
C GLU A 69 -16.18 7.83 -6.71
N ALA A 70 -16.99 6.90 -6.22
CA ALA A 70 -16.51 5.67 -5.59
C ALA A 70 -15.68 4.81 -6.55
N VAL A 71 -16.15 4.64 -7.80
CA VAL A 71 -15.43 3.89 -8.84
C VAL A 71 -14.09 4.56 -9.19
N GLU A 72 -14.08 5.88 -9.34
CA GLU A 72 -12.85 6.63 -9.61
C GLU A 72 -11.82 6.51 -8.46
N LEU A 73 -12.27 6.66 -7.21
CA LEU A 73 -11.42 6.55 -6.04
C LEU A 73 -10.88 5.14 -5.86
N GLN A 74 -11.69 4.11 -6.08
CA GLN A 74 -11.24 2.71 -6.07
C GLN A 74 -10.19 2.46 -7.16
N GLY A 75 -10.40 2.99 -8.37
CA GLY A 75 -9.42 2.92 -9.46
C GLY A 75 -8.09 3.59 -9.09
N ALA A 76 -8.15 4.77 -8.47
CA ALA A 76 -6.98 5.50 -8.00
C ALA A 76 -6.23 4.76 -6.88
N GLU A 77 -6.95 4.18 -5.91
CA GLU A 77 -6.37 3.35 -4.85
C GLU A 77 -5.64 2.13 -5.43
N MET A 78 -6.30 1.39 -6.33
CA MET A 78 -5.70 0.22 -6.99
C MET A 78 -4.45 0.60 -7.78
N ALA A 79 -4.48 1.71 -8.52
CA ALA A 79 -3.33 2.21 -9.27
C ALA A 79 -2.18 2.62 -8.34
N ALA A 80 -2.47 3.33 -7.25
CA ALA A 80 -1.46 3.75 -6.27
C ALA A 80 -0.83 2.54 -5.55
N ARG A 81 -1.62 1.53 -5.20
CA ARG A 81 -1.13 0.27 -4.62
C ARG A 81 -0.25 -0.50 -5.59
N ALA A 82 -0.62 -0.57 -6.87
CA ALA A 82 0.22 -1.19 -7.89
C ALA A 82 1.56 -0.45 -8.07
N ALA A 83 1.54 0.88 -8.03
CA ALA A 83 2.75 1.71 -8.07
C ALA A 83 3.64 1.49 -6.84
N LEU A 84 3.06 1.36 -5.65
CA LEU A 84 3.79 1.04 -4.42
C LEU A 84 4.46 -0.33 -4.52
N ILE A 85 3.75 -1.37 -4.96
CA ILE A 85 4.32 -2.72 -5.16
C ILE A 85 5.51 -2.67 -6.13
N LYS A 86 5.40 -1.90 -7.22
CA LYS A 86 6.50 -1.72 -8.19
C LYS A 86 7.70 -1.03 -7.54
N ALA A 87 7.46 0.02 -6.75
CA ALA A 87 8.52 0.75 -6.06
C ALA A 87 9.20 -0.10 -4.97
N GLU A 88 8.44 -0.90 -4.23
CA GLU A 88 8.97 -1.88 -3.27
C GLU A 88 9.92 -2.88 -3.94
N LYS A 89 9.50 -3.49 -5.06
CA LYS A 89 10.33 -4.43 -5.82
C LYS A 89 11.63 -3.77 -6.29
N ALA A 90 11.56 -2.54 -6.80
CA ALA A 90 12.74 -1.80 -7.24
C ALA A 90 13.69 -1.47 -6.08
N LEU A 91 13.15 -1.08 -4.92
CA LEU A 91 13.93 -0.79 -3.72
C LEU A 91 14.61 -2.05 -3.17
N VAL A 92 13.90 -3.17 -3.12
CA VAL A 92 14.45 -4.47 -2.69
C VAL A 92 15.55 -4.93 -3.64
N ALA A 93 15.34 -4.83 -4.96
CA ALA A 93 16.35 -5.19 -5.94
C ALA A 93 17.63 -4.35 -5.78
N TRP A 94 17.49 -3.04 -5.57
CA TRP A 94 18.63 -2.18 -5.27
C TRP A 94 19.32 -2.56 -3.95
N ALA A 95 18.56 -2.77 -2.86
CA ALA A 95 19.12 -3.17 -1.58
C ALA A 95 19.89 -4.50 -1.67
N LEU A 96 19.39 -5.45 -2.45
CA LEU A 96 20.08 -6.72 -2.71
C LEU A 96 21.33 -6.55 -3.58
N SER A 97 21.38 -5.55 -4.47
CA SER A 97 22.53 -5.30 -5.35
C SER A 97 23.78 -4.81 -4.61
N ILE A 98 23.60 -4.19 -3.44
CA ILE A 98 24.69 -3.59 -2.67
C ILE A 98 25.24 -4.53 -1.58
N VAL A 99 24.55 -5.62 -1.26
CA VAL A 99 25.03 -6.60 -0.28
C VAL A 99 26.00 -7.61 -0.92
N PRO A 100 26.89 -8.24 -0.13
CA PRO A 100 27.79 -9.29 -0.64
C PRO A 100 27.03 -10.46 -1.28
N ALA A 101 27.64 -11.07 -2.31
CA ALA A 101 27.00 -12.11 -3.11
C ALA A 101 26.47 -13.30 -2.30
N GLY A 102 27.21 -13.75 -1.27
CA GLY A 102 26.76 -14.83 -0.38
C GLY A 102 25.50 -14.46 0.42
N VAL A 103 25.45 -13.23 0.94
CA VAL A 103 24.27 -12.70 1.66
C VAL A 103 23.09 -12.56 0.70
N ARG A 104 23.33 -12.06 -0.51
CA ARG A 104 22.32 -11.93 -1.56
C ARG A 104 21.69 -13.27 -1.94
N ALA A 105 22.49 -14.33 -2.04
CA ALA A 105 22.01 -15.68 -2.39
C ALA A 105 21.00 -16.22 -1.34
N THR A 106 21.20 -15.90 -0.06
CA THR A 106 20.26 -16.25 1.01
C THR A 106 19.03 -15.34 1.05
N LEU A 107 19.23 -14.02 0.89
CA LEU A 107 18.16 -13.05 1.07
C LEU A 107 17.21 -12.94 -0.12
N ALA A 108 17.67 -13.15 -1.36
CA ALA A 108 16.83 -12.94 -2.55
C ALA A 108 15.58 -13.85 -2.58
N PRO A 109 15.68 -15.19 -2.37
CA PRO A 109 14.50 -16.05 -2.35
C PRO A 109 13.55 -15.73 -1.19
N ALA A 110 14.11 -15.37 -0.03
CA ALA A 110 13.33 -14.99 1.14
C ALA A 110 12.62 -13.64 0.94
N ALA A 111 13.24 -12.69 0.23
CA ALA A 111 12.64 -11.40 -0.07
C ALA A 111 11.49 -11.49 -1.08
N GLU A 112 11.40 -12.56 -1.86
CA GLU A 112 10.31 -12.82 -2.80
C GLU A 112 9.10 -13.42 -2.08
N THR A 113 9.32 -14.47 -1.29
CA THR A 113 8.25 -15.29 -0.69
C THR A 113 7.83 -14.82 0.70
N ASN A 114 8.71 -14.19 1.47
CA ASN A 114 8.45 -13.80 2.85
C ASN A 114 8.24 -12.28 3.00
N ARG A 115 6.99 -11.87 3.29
CA ARG A 115 6.61 -10.47 3.51
C ARG A 115 7.38 -9.82 4.65
N ALA A 116 7.60 -10.52 5.76
CA ALA A 116 8.31 -9.96 6.92
C ALA A 116 9.78 -9.69 6.59
N THR A 117 10.43 -10.59 5.86
CA THR A 117 11.80 -10.39 5.36
C THR A 117 11.87 -9.20 4.42
N ARG A 118 10.96 -9.10 3.45
CA ARG A 118 10.88 -7.98 2.51
C ARG A 118 10.71 -6.64 3.23
N LYS A 119 9.82 -6.56 4.22
CA LYS A 119 9.63 -5.36 5.05
C LYS A 119 10.94 -4.95 5.76
N LYS A 120 11.64 -5.90 6.39
CA LYS A 120 12.93 -5.63 7.05
C LYS A 120 13.98 -5.10 6.08
N ILE A 121 14.05 -5.63 4.86
CA ILE A 121 14.97 -5.13 3.81
C ILE A 121 14.62 -3.68 3.45
N ILE A 122 13.34 -3.38 3.24
CA ILE A 122 12.86 -2.03 2.93
C ILE A 122 13.20 -1.07 4.08
N ASP A 123 12.93 -1.44 5.33
CA ASP A 123 13.20 -0.61 6.51
C ASP A 123 14.70 -0.30 6.63
N LEU A 124 15.57 -1.29 6.42
CA LEU A 124 17.03 -1.10 6.40
C LEU A 124 17.48 -0.23 5.22
N ALA A 125 16.94 -0.48 4.03
CA ALA A 125 17.23 0.30 2.84
C ALA A 125 16.83 1.77 3.02
N MET A 126 15.71 2.05 3.69
CA MET A 126 15.24 3.40 3.98
C MET A 126 16.04 4.13 5.07
N ARG A 127 16.81 3.40 5.89
CA ARG A 127 17.75 3.93 6.90
C ARG A 127 19.17 4.13 6.37
N LEU A 128 19.47 3.67 5.16
CA LEU A 128 20.78 3.80 4.54
C LEU A 128 20.97 5.15 3.84
N ASP A 129 22.03 5.89 4.18
CA ASP A 129 22.45 7.05 3.41
C ASP A 129 23.07 6.57 2.08
N ALA A 130 22.40 6.80 0.96
CA ALA A 130 22.85 6.26 -0.32
C ALA A 130 24.20 6.82 -0.79
N SER A 131 24.66 7.95 -0.25
CA SER A 131 26.01 8.46 -0.58
C SER A 131 27.14 7.65 0.06
N THR A 132 26.87 6.81 1.05
CA THR A 132 27.87 5.93 1.66
C THR A 132 28.03 4.60 0.93
N VAL A 133 27.22 4.35 -0.09
CA VAL A 133 27.32 3.15 -0.93
C VAL A 133 28.39 3.39 -1.99
N SER A 134 29.60 2.89 -1.73
CA SER A 134 30.64 2.84 -2.74
C SER A 134 30.16 2.00 -3.92
N ARG A 135 30.27 2.52 -5.16
CA ARG A 135 30.10 1.70 -6.37
C ARG A 135 31.16 0.60 -6.32
N ARG A 136 30.80 -0.60 -5.86
CA ARG A 136 31.58 -1.78 -6.22
C ARG A 136 31.41 -1.94 -7.72
N VAL A 137 32.49 -1.66 -8.45
CA VAL A 137 32.65 -2.14 -9.82
C VAL A 137 32.59 -3.66 -9.70
N VAL A 138 31.48 -4.24 -10.14
CA VAL A 138 31.37 -5.69 -10.34
C VAL A 138 31.90 -5.98 -11.73
#